data_AF-A0AAV7JEF3-F1
#
_entry.id   AF-A0AAV7JEF3-F1
#
_cell.length_a   1.000
_cell.length_b   1.000
_cell.length_c   1.000
_cell.angle_alpha   90.00
_cell.angle_beta   90.00
_cell.angle_gamma   90.00
#
_symmetry.space_group_name_H-M   'P 1'
#
loop_
_entity.id
_entity.type
_entity.pdbx_description
1 polymer ?
#
loop_
_entity_poly.entity_id
_entity_poly.type
_entity_poly.pdbx_seq_one_letter_code
_entity_poly.pdbx_strand_id
1 'polypeptide(L)'
;MSEDIQIRSKDLTQLIVPDWVMNPFYTELQTVELEIKEQLAELQADIEARIQFNQLEYLSFWVQTKNILRMPLLWQRTKLLILAFSALEKFKRVKWAVSGNS
;
A
#
# COMPACT_ATOMS: atom_id res chain seq x y z
N MET A 1 10.32 20.34 -18.76
CA MET A 1 9.58 19.96 -17.53
C MET A 1 8.93 18.58 -17.73
N SER A 2 9.70 17.61 -18.24
CA SER A 2 9.14 16.39 -18.86
C SER A 2 9.86 15.13 -18.39
N GLU A 3 11.16 15.22 -18.09
CA GLU A 3 11.97 14.09 -17.63
C GLU A 3 11.65 13.72 -16.18
N ASP A 4 11.51 14.68 -15.26
CA ASP A 4 11.15 14.41 -13.86
C ASP A 4 9.79 13.72 -13.70
N ILE A 5 8.86 13.94 -14.65
CA ILE A 5 7.54 13.30 -14.63
C ILE A 5 7.64 11.89 -15.20
N GLN A 6 8.46 11.67 -16.24
CA GLN A 6 8.68 10.36 -16.84
C GLN A 6 9.47 9.42 -15.91
N ILE A 7 10.49 9.92 -15.20
CA ILE A 7 11.26 9.16 -14.21
C ILE A 7 10.31 8.67 -13.09
N ARG A 8 9.56 9.60 -12.49
CA ARG A 8 8.59 9.26 -11.43
C ARG A 8 7.49 8.32 -11.91
N SER A 9 7.04 8.41 -13.17
CA SER A 9 6.06 7.48 -13.73
C SER A 9 6.60 6.06 -13.88
N LYS A 10 7.88 5.91 -14.26
CA LYS A 10 8.51 4.59 -14.41
C LYS A 10 8.67 3.91 -13.05
N ASP A 11 9.09 4.67 -12.05
CA ASP A 11 9.20 4.20 -10.66
C ASP A 11 7.84 3.74 -10.11
N LEU A 12 6.76 4.46 -10.43
CA LEU A 12 5.39 4.09 -10.03
C LEU A 12 4.84 2.84 -10.73
N THR A 13 5.27 2.55 -11.97
CA THR A 13 4.89 1.32 -12.68
C THR A 13 5.72 0.10 -12.29
N GLN A 14 6.87 0.30 -11.65
CA GLN A 14 7.74 -0.75 -11.13
C GLN A 14 7.54 -0.99 -9.62
N LEU A 15 6.50 -0.41 -9.05
CA LEU A 15 6.23 -0.48 -7.62
C LEU A 15 5.88 -1.92 -7.22
N ILE A 16 6.79 -2.56 -6.50
CA ILE A 16 6.56 -3.89 -5.92
C ILE A 16 5.75 -3.71 -4.65
N VAL A 17 4.54 -4.26 -4.63
CA VAL A 17 3.73 -4.31 -3.41
C VAL A 17 4.27 -5.45 -2.54
N PRO A 18 4.71 -5.18 -1.30
CA PRO A 18 5.14 -6.24 -0.40
C PRO A 18 4.01 -7.21 -0.05
N ASP A 19 4.32 -8.49 0.10
CA ASP A 19 3.32 -9.53 0.42
C ASP A 19 2.57 -9.23 1.71
N TRP A 20 3.24 -8.65 2.71
CA TRP A 20 2.59 -8.29 3.99
C TRP A 20 1.52 -7.21 3.85
N VAL A 21 1.51 -6.43 2.76
CA VAL A 21 0.45 -5.44 2.51
C VAL A 21 -0.79 -6.11 1.94
N MET A 22 -0.60 -7.15 1.13
CA MET A 22 -1.68 -7.92 0.51
C MET A 22 -2.21 -9.02 1.43
N ASN A 23 -1.34 -9.63 2.22
CA ASN A 23 -1.61 -10.80 3.07
C ASN A 23 -0.89 -10.67 4.43
N PRO A 24 -1.20 -9.63 5.24
CA PRO A 24 -0.50 -9.36 6.50
C PRO A 24 -0.54 -10.53 7.49
N PHE A 25 -1.61 -11.33 7.47
CA PHE A 25 -1.82 -12.45 8.41
C PHE A 25 -1.09 -13.74 8.04
N TYR A 26 -0.58 -13.85 6.81
CA TYR A 26 0.05 -15.07 6.29
C TYR A 26 1.49 -14.86 5.82
N THR A 27 1.97 -13.61 5.84
CA THR A 27 3.32 -13.30 5.41
C THR A 27 4.33 -13.78 6.43
N GLU A 28 5.37 -14.47 5.96
CA GLU A 28 6.46 -14.92 6.80
C GLU A 28 7.24 -13.73 7.36
N LEU A 29 7.29 -13.61 8.69
CA LEU A 29 8.02 -12.51 9.33
C LEU A 29 9.51 -12.49 8.91
N GLN A 30 10.10 -13.64 8.55
CA GLN A 30 11.52 -13.72 8.16
C GLN A 30 11.86 -12.88 6.92
N THR A 31 10.90 -12.67 6.02
CA THR A 31 11.10 -11.90 4.77
C THR A 31 10.77 -10.41 4.93
N VAL A 32 10.36 -10.00 6.13
CA VAL A 32 9.90 -8.65 6.44
C VAL A 32 11.00 -7.83 7.11
N GLU A 33 11.05 -6.54 6.75
CA GLU A 33 11.96 -5.54 7.31
C GLU A 33 11.88 -5.52 8.85
N LEU A 34 13.04 -5.43 9.50
CA LEU A 34 13.16 -5.53 10.96
C LEU A 34 12.31 -4.47 11.66
N GLU A 35 12.25 -3.26 11.10
CA GLU A 35 11.55 -2.09 11.65
C GLU A 35 10.04 -2.27 11.76
N ILE A 36 9.43 -3.11 10.91
CA ILE A 36 7.98 -3.35 10.92
C ILE A 36 7.61 -4.74 11.45
N LYS A 37 8.61 -5.60 11.64
CA LYS A 37 8.43 -7.01 12.02
C LYS A 37 7.64 -7.18 13.33
N GLU A 38 7.94 -6.35 14.34
CA GLU A 38 7.24 -6.41 15.64
C GLU A 38 5.77 -6.01 15.50
N GLN A 39 5.47 -4.89 14.83
CA GLN A 39 4.08 -4.47 14.59
C GLN A 39 3.31 -5.47 13.72
N LEU A 40 3.98 -6.10 12.75
CA LEU A 40 3.36 -7.13 11.94
C LEU A 40 3.07 -8.40 12.74
N ALA A 41 3.95 -8.79 13.66
CA ALA A 41 3.71 -9.92 14.57
C ALA A 41 2.53 -9.64 15.51
N GLU A 42 2.44 -8.41 16.07
CA GLU A 42 1.30 -7.97 16.87
C GLU A 42 -0.01 -8.01 16.08
N LEU A 43 0.02 -7.52 14.83
CA LEU A 43 -1.13 -7.59 13.93
C LEU A 43 -1.53 -9.05 13.65
N GLN A 44 -0.57 -9.93 13.39
CA GLN A 44 -0.82 -11.36 13.13
C GLN A 44 -1.45 -12.07 14.34
N ALA A 45 -1.16 -11.61 15.55
CA ALA A 45 -1.76 -12.12 16.78
C ALA A 45 -3.17 -11.56 17.07
N ASP A 46 -3.59 -10.49 16.38
CA ASP A 46 -4.89 -9.86 16.58
C ASP A 46 -6.00 -10.58 15.78
N ILE A 47 -6.76 -11.41 16.49
CA ILE A 47 -7.86 -12.21 15.92
C ILE A 47 -8.99 -11.30 15.40
N GLU A 48 -9.28 -10.18 16.08
CA GLU A 48 -10.31 -9.24 15.67
C GLU A 48 -9.91 -8.58 14.34
N ALA A 49 -8.66 -8.12 14.25
CA ALA A 49 -8.12 -7.53 13.03
C ALA A 49 -8.13 -8.53 11.86
N ARG A 50 -7.86 -9.81 12.12
CA ARG A 50 -7.93 -10.87 11.08
C ARG A 50 -9.33 -11.07 10.55
N ILE A 51 -10.33 -11.10 11.44
CA ILE A 51 -11.74 -11.22 11.03
C ILE A 51 -12.14 -9.99 10.22
N GLN A 52 -11.78 -8.79 10.66
CA GLN A 52 -12.06 -7.54 9.94
C GLN A 52 -11.41 -7.53 8.56
N PHE A 53 -10.16 -7.98 8.44
CA PHE A 53 -9.47 -8.07 7.16
C PHE A 53 -10.18 -8.98 6.17
N ASN A 54 -10.69 -10.14 6.61
CA ASN A 54 -11.43 -11.07 5.75
C ASN A 54 -12.81 -10.55 5.31
N GLN A 55 -13.37 -9.57 6.03
CA GLN A 55 -14.68 -8.99 5.74
C GLN A 55 -14.61 -7.72 4.89
N LEU A 56 -13.43 -7.11 4.79
CA LEU A 56 -13.21 -5.84 4.11
C LEU A 56 -12.36 -6.01 2.87
N GLU A 57 -12.52 -5.10 1.91
CA GLU A 57 -11.50 -4.91 0.89
C GLU A 57 -10.18 -4.50 1.54
N TYR A 58 -9.06 -5.02 1.04
CA TYR A 58 -7.74 -4.85 1.67
C TYR A 58 -7.38 -3.38 1.93
N LEU A 59 -7.70 -2.45 1.02
CA LEU A 59 -7.46 -1.02 1.21
C LEU A 59 -8.28 -0.45 2.37
N SER A 60 -9.53 -0.86 2.48
CA SER A 60 -10.46 -0.42 3.53
C SER A 60 -9.98 -0.84 4.92
N PHE A 61 -9.31 -1.98 5.04
CA PHE A 61 -8.67 -2.41 6.28
C PHE A 61 -7.56 -1.46 6.72
N TRP A 62 -6.66 -1.09 5.80
CA TRP A 62 -5.48 -0.28 6.11
C TRP A 62 -5.81 1.18 6.47
N VAL A 63 -6.91 1.73 5.93
CA VAL A 63 -7.31 3.13 6.17
C VAL A 63 -8.15 3.32 7.44
N GLN A 64 -8.42 2.27 8.21
CA GLN A 64 -9.15 2.43 9.48
C GLN A 64 -8.33 3.18 10.53
N THR A 65 -8.94 4.19 11.16
CA THR A 65 -8.30 5.01 12.19
C THR A 65 -7.74 4.20 13.36
N LYS A 66 -8.43 3.13 13.78
CA LYS A 66 -7.96 2.20 14.84
C LYS A 66 -6.63 1.54 14.46
N ASN A 67 -6.48 1.15 13.20
CA ASN A 67 -5.29 0.49 12.67
C ASN A 67 -4.14 1.47 12.45
N ILE A 68 -4.45 2.68 11.98
CA ILE A 68 -3.49 3.78 11.81
C ILE A 68 -2.80 4.14 13.12
N LEU A 69 -3.55 4.21 14.22
CA LEU A 69 -3.03 4.62 15.53
C LEU A 69 -2.25 3.49 16.22
N ARG A 70 -2.67 2.23 16.05
CA ARG A 70 -1.98 1.07 16.67
C ARG A 70 -0.71 0.67 15.94
N MET A 71 -0.63 0.88 14.63
CA MET A 71 0.47 0.37 13.80
C MET A 71 1.07 1.48 12.93
N PRO A 72 1.67 2.52 13.53
CA PRO A 72 2.13 3.69 12.79
C PRO A 72 3.21 3.38 11.75
N LEU A 73 4.07 2.37 11.97
CA LEU A 73 5.14 2.01 11.04
C LEU A 73 4.59 1.23 9.85
N LEU A 74 3.69 0.26 10.10
CA LEU A 74 2.97 -0.44 9.02
C LEU A 74 2.15 0.56 8.20
N TRP A 75 1.42 1.47 8.86
CA TRP A 75 0.65 2.50 8.18
C TRP A 75 1.52 3.43 7.34
N GLN A 76 2.68 3.86 7.84
CA GLN A 76 3.59 4.73 7.09
C GLN A 76 3.99 4.09 5.76
N ARG A 77 4.30 2.78 5.75
CA ARG A 77 4.66 2.06 4.53
C ARG A 77 3.46 1.84 3.60
N THR A 78 2.32 1.43 4.14
CA THR A 78 1.10 1.23 3.34
C THR A 78 0.60 2.54 2.73
N LYS A 79 0.71 3.66 3.47
CA LYS A 79 0.32 4.99 2.99
C LYS A 79 1.12 5.42 1.76
N LEU A 80 2.43 5.15 1.72
CA LEU A 80 3.26 5.46 0.56
C LEU A 80 2.80 4.69 -0.68
N LEU A 81 2.43 3.41 -0.52
CA LEU A 81 1.89 2.58 -1.60
C LEU A 81 0.54 3.12 -2.08
N ILE A 82 -0.38 3.45 -1.17
CA ILE A 82 -1.70 4.02 -1.52
C ILE A 82 -1.56 5.34 -2.29
N LEU A 83 -0.65 6.22 -1.85
CA LEU A 83 -0.37 7.48 -2.53
C LEU A 83 0.24 7.25 -3.93
N ALA A 84 1.16 6.28 -4.05
CA ALA A 84 1.75 5.89 -5.32
C ALA A 84 0.71 5.36 -6.31
N PHE A 85 -0.19 4.46 -5.88
CA PHE A 85 -1.30 3.99 -6.70
C PHE A 85 -2.24 5.12 -7.13
N SER A 86 -2.58 6.01 -6.19
CA SER A 86 -3.43 7.17 -6.48
C SER A 86 -2.81 8.12 -7.50
N ALA A 87 -1.49 8.31 -7.45
CA ALA A 87 -0.74 9.11 -8.42
C ALA A 87 -0.72 8.43 -9.80
N LEU A 88 -0.52 7.11 -9.85
CA LEU A 88 -0.52 6.33 -11.08
C LEU A 88 -1.88 6.39 -11.79
N GLU A 89 -2.98 6.24 -11.06
CA GLU A 89 -4.33 6.32 -11.63
C GLU A 89 -4.64 7.71 -12.20
N LYS A 90 -4.24 8.78 -11.50
CA LYS A 90 -4.35 10.15 -12.01
C LYS A 90 -3.54 10.34 -13.29
N PHE A 91 -2.33 9.78 -13.35
CA PHE A 91 -1.46 9.86 -14.52
C PHE A 91 -2.07 9.16 -15.75
N LYS A 92 -2.61 7.94 -15.58
CA LYS A 92 -3.29 7.22 -16.67
C LYS A 92 -4.46 8.02 -17.26
N ARG A 93 -5.27 8.65 -16.40
CA ARG A 93 -6.40 9.48 -16.83
C ARG A 93 -5.96 10.71 -17.62
N VAL A 94 -4.89 11.39 -17.18
CA VAL A 94 -4.32 12.53 -17.91
C VAL A 94 -3.78 12.09 -19.28
N LYS A 95 -3.05 10.97 -19.35
CA LYS A 95 -2.55 10.43 -20.64
C LYS A 95 -3.68 10.12 -21.62
N TRP A 96 -4.77 9.49 -21.15
CA TRP A 96 -5.91 9.17 -22.00
C TRP A 96 -6.62 10.43 -22.52
N ALA A 97 -6.83 11.43 -21.65
CA ALA A 97 -7.47 12.70 -22.05
C ALA A 97 -6.66 13.48 -23.10
N VAL A 98 -5.33 13.38 -23.07
CA VAL A 98 -4.44 14.01 -24.08
C VAL A 98 -4.39 13.19 -25.37
N SER A 99 -4.47 11.84 -25.29
CA SER A 99 -4.38 10.95 -26.45
C SER A 99 -5.71 10.76 -27.20
N GLY A 100 -6.85 11.05 -26.59
CA GLY A 100 -8.20 10.87 -27.18
C GLY A 100 -8.75 12.08 -27.93
N ASN A 101 -7.98 13.16 -28.04
CA ASN A 101 -8.39 14.42 -28.70
C ASN A 101 -7.58 14.70 -29.99
N SER A 102 -7.12 13.65 -30.69
CA SER A 102 -6.38 13.73 -31.97
C SER A 102 -7.04 12.87 -33.03
#